data_AF-A0A2M7I1T1-F1
#
_entry.id   AF-A0A2M7I1T1-F1
#
_cell.length_a   1.000
_cell.length_b   1.000
_cell.length_c   1.000
_cell.angle_alpha   90.00
_cell.angle_beta   90.00
_cell.angle_gamma   90.00
#
_symmetry.space_group_name_H-M   'P 1'
#
loop_
_entity.id
_entity.type
_entity.pdbx_description
1 polymer ?
#
loop_
_entity_poly.entity_id
_entity_poly.type
_entity_poly.pdbx_seq_one_letter_code
_entity_poly.pdbx_strand_id
1 'polypeptide(L)'
;LNKGTRNIDDGYSAFEATNIELIELLKNNNITELYVCGLTAEYCVLTTVLDSIKNGFETYVIKDAVEGIRQNKGDFEDAFTEMEKAGANIITSDDLKPVGGIIKGIFHN
;
A
#
# COMPACT_ATOMS: atom_id res chain seq x y z
N LEU A 1 11.88 -2.75 5.83
CA LEU A 1 10.73 -3.66 5.90
C LEU A 1 11.10 -4.93 5.13
N ASN A 2 11.04 -6.09 5.79
CA ASN A 2 11.46 -7.38 5.22
C ASN A 2 10.24 -8.31 5.12
N LYS A 3 9.58 -8.34 3.96
CA LYS A 3 8.51 -9.27 3.60
C LYS A 3 9.04 -10.32 2.61
N GLY A 4 8.47 -11.53 2.59
CA GLY A 4 8.94 -12.62 1.72
C GLY A 4 10.34 -13.17 2.06
N THR A 5 10.85 -12.88 3.26
CA THR A 5 12.18 -13.34 3.72
C THR A 5 12.13 -14.62 4.56
N ARG A 6 10.95 -15.22 4.74
CA ARG A 6 10.72 -16.48 5.46
C ARG A 6 9.66 -17.29 4.70
N ASN A 7 9.77 -18.62 4.71
CA ASN A 7 8.79 -19.52 4.07
C ASN A 7 7.54 -19.75 4.96
N ILE A 8 6.99 -18.69 5.54
CA ILE A 8 5.83 -18.77 6.44
C ILE A 8 4.53 -18.24 5.81
N ASP A 9 4.65 -17.43 4.75
CA ASP A 9 3.59 -16.84 3.95
C ASP A 9 4.12 -16.58 2.52
N ASP A 10 3.26 -16.08 1.65
CA ASP A 10 3.64 -15.72 0.27
C ASP A 10 4.48 -14.42 0.22
N GLY A 11 4.51 -13.63 1.30
CA GLY A 11 5.31 -12.42 1.42
C GLY A 11 4.85 -11.26 0.53
N TYR A 12 3.58 -11.26 0.10
CA TYR A 12 3.04 -10.25 -0.79
C TYR A 12 2.66 -8.98 -0.04
N SER A 13 2.06 -9.09 1.15
CA SER A 13 1.65 -7.91 1.91
C SER A 13 2.83 -7.25 2.62
N ALA A 14 2.90 -5.92 2.60
CA ALA A 14 3.83 -5.19 3.46
C ALA A 14 3.56 -5.42 4.96
N PHE A 15 2.33 -5.81 5.31
CA PHE A 15 1.94 -6.12 6.69
C PHE A 15 2.39 -7.51 7.16
N GLU A 16 2.87 -8.37 6.25
CA GLU A 16 3.52 -9.66 6.56
C GLU A 16 5.03 -9.49 6.85
N ALA A 17 5.48 -8.26 7.13
CA ALA A 17 6.88 -7.98 7.40
C ALA A 17 7.37 -8.75 8.64
N THR A 18 8.50 -9.44 8.51
CA THR A 18 9.03 -10.33 9.56
C THR A 18 10.01 -9.64 10.50
N ASN A 19 10.41 -8.40 10.20
CA ASN A 19 11.38 -7.63 10.98
C ASN A 19 10.79 -6.45 11.74
N ILE A 20 9.53 -6.09 11.47
CA ILE A 20 8.81 -5.00 12.14
C ILE A 20 7.33 -5.36 12.25
N GLU A 21 6.68 -4.99 13.35
CA GLU A 21 5.23 -4.98 13.47
C GLU A 21 4.69 -3.70 12.83
N LEU A 22 4.46 -3.71 11.51
CA LEU A 22 4.13 -2.51 10.74
C LEU A 22 2.86 -1.81 11.25
N ILE A 23 1.84 -2.58 11.64
CA ILE A 23 0.57 -2.04 12.17
C ILE A 23 0.83 -1.23 13.44
N GLU A 24 1.59 -1.78 14.37
CA GLU A 24 1.92 -1.11 15.63
C GLU A 24 2.76 0.14 15.38
N LEU A 25 3.75 0.06 14.49
CA LEU A 25 4.58 1.20 14.12
C LEU A 25 3.73 2.36 13.59
N LEU A 26 2.81 2.09 12.66
CA LEU A 26 1.94 3.10 12.06
C LEU A 26 0.99 3.71 13.09
N LYS A 27 0.33 2.87 13.91
CA LYS A 27 -0.59 3.31 14.97
C LYS A 27 0.11 4.14 16.03
N ASN A 28 1.32 3.74 16.45
CA ASN A 28 2.11 4.48 17.44
C ASN A 28 2.56 5.86 16.94
N ASN A 29 2.66 6.04 15.63
CA ASN A 29 2.95 7.33 14.99
C ASN A 29 1.68 8.12 14.62
N ASN A 30 0.49 7.67 15.06
CA ASN A 30 -0.81 8.28 14.74
C ASN A 30 -1.06 8.44 13.23
N ILE A 31 -0.53 7.51 12.42
CA ILE A 31 -0.81 7.49 10.98
C ILE A 31 -2.22 6.94 10.77
N THR A 32 -3.04 7.66 10.01
CA THR A 32 -4.43 7.31 9.69
C THR A 32 -4.65 7.03 8.20
N GLU A 33 -3.81 7.62 7.35
CA GLU A 33 -3.89 7.52 5.89
C GLU A 33 -2.64 6.82 5.34
N LEU A 34 -2.83 5.86 4.43
CA LEU A 34 -1.75 5.21 3.70
C LEU A 34 -1.92 5.42 2.19
N TYR A 35 -0.84 5.87 1.55
CA TYR A 35 -0.74 6.03 0.10
C TYR A 35 0.13 4.91 -0.45
N VAL A 36 -0.44 4.08 -1.33
CA VAL A 36 0.20 2.88 -1.86
C VAL A 36 0.51 3.06 -3.34
N CYS A 37 1.74 2.73 -3.72
CA CYS A 37 2.21 2.68 -5.10
C CYS A 37 3.25 1.55 -5.28
N GLY A 38 3.72 1.32 -6.50
CA GLY A 38 4.80 0.37 -6.79
C GLY A 38 4.38 -0.86 -7.58
N LEU A 39 5.02 -2.00 -7.29
CA LEU A 39 4.92 -3.24 -8.07
C LEU A 39 4.55 -4.43 -7.15
N THR A 40 3.68 -5.35 -7.55
CA THR A 40 2.83 -5.34 -8.75
C THR A 40 1.37 -5.16 -8.36
N ALA A 41 0.58 -4.56 -9.25
CA ALA A 41 -0.85 -4.29 -9.04
C ALA A 41 -1.59 -5.53 -8.51
N GLU A 42 -1.36 -6.70 -9.10
CA GLU A 42 -2.17 -7.91 -8.89
C GLU A 42 -1.77 -8.73 -7.66
N TYR A 43 -0.58 -8.45 -7.11
CA TYR A 43 -0.03 -9.19 -5.98
C TYR A 43 0.26 -8.22 -4.82
N CYS A 44 1.51 -7.77 -4.72
CA CYS A 44 1.99 -7.04 -3.54
C CYS A 44 1.17 -5.77 -3.26
N VAL A 45 0.78 -5.04 -4.30
CA VAL A 45 -0.02 -3.81 -4.13
C VAL A 45 -1.42 -4.18 -3.67
N LEU A 46 -2.10 -5.12 -4.34
CA LEU A 46 -3.44 -5.56 -3.95
C LEU A 46 -3.48 -6.07 -2.52
N THR A 47 -2.63 -7.04 -2.16
CA THR A 47 -2.64 -7.61 -0.81
C THR A 47 -2.34 -6.55 0.26
N THR A 48 -1.39 -5.65 0.00
CA THR A 48 -1.07 -4.55 0.93
C THR A 48 -2.25 -3.60 1.11
N VAL A 49 -2.96 -3.25 0.04
CA VAL A 49 -4.13 -2.37 0.10
C VAL A 49 -5.27 -3.02 0.89
N LEU A 50 -5.56 -4.29 0.64
CA LEU A 50 -6.61 -5.02 1.36
C LEU A 50 -6.30 -5.11 2.87
N ASP A 51 -5.05 -5.41 3.23
CA ASP A 51 -4.66 -5.45 4.64
C ASP A 51 -4.67 -4.07 5.30
N SER A 52 -4.28 -3.03 4.58
CA SER A 52 -4.36 -1.64 5.05
C SER A 52 -5.80 -1.30 5.46
N ILE A 53 -6.76 -1.55 4.56
CA ILE A 53 -8.17 -1.27 4.79
C ILE A 53 -8.71 -2.13 5.95
N LYS A 54 -8.39 -3.43 5.97
CA LYS A 54 -8.80 -4.35 7.04
C LYS A 54 -8.32 -3.90 8.42
N ASN A 55 -7.17 -3.23 8.49
CA ASN A 55 -6.61 -2.70 9.74
C ASN A 55 -7.10 -1.28 10.09
N GLY A 56 -8.02 -0.73 9.30
CA GLY A 56 -8.71 0.53 9.58
C GLY A 56 -8.00 1.79 9.09
N PHE A 57 -7.02 1.67 8.19
CA PHE A 57 -6.38 2.82 7.56
C PHE A 57 -7.19 3.30 6.36
N GLU A 58 -7.33 4.61 6.22
CA GLU A 58 -7.82 5.21 4.99
C GLU A 58 -6.77 5.03 3.90
N THR A 59 -7.13 4.34 2.82
CA THR A 59 -6.14 3.81 1.88
C THR A 59 -6.34 4.43 0.50
N TYR A 60 -5.26 5.01 -0.02
CA TYR A 60 -5.19 5.64 -1.33
C TYR A 60 -4.25 4.85 -2.24
N VAL A 61 -4.64 4.60 -3.48
CA VAL A 61 -3.78 3.94 -4.48
C VAL A 61 -3.45 4.93 -5.58
N ILE A 62 -2.15 5.20 -5.78
CA ILE A 62 -1.67 6.14 -6.79
C ILE A 62 -1.51 5.38 -8.11
N LYS A 63 -2.58 5.34 -8.90
CA LYS A 63 -2.74 4.43 -10.05
C LYS A 63 -1.63 4.57 -11.10
N ASP A 64 -1.23 5.79 -11.42
CA ASP A 64 -0.17 6.11 -12.38
C ASP A 64 1.25 5.88 -11.82
N ALA A 65 1.37 5.54 -10.54
CA ALA A 65 2.61 5.08 -9.90
C ALA A 65 2.57 3.58 -9.56
N VAL A 66 1.59 2.83 -10.07
CA VAL A 66 1.46 1.38 -9.91
C VAL A 66 1.61 0.70 -11.25
N GLU A 67 2.32 -0.41 -11.27
CA GLU A 67 2.52 -1.20 -12.49
C GLU A 67 2.24 -2.70 -12.23
N GLY A 68 1.83 -3.43 -13.27
CA GLY A 68 1.46 -4.85 -13.19
C GLY A 68 2.31 -5.75 -14.08
N ILE A 69 2.33 -7.05 -13.79
CA ILE A 69 2.90 -8.07 -14.67
C ILE A 69 1.99 -8.35 -15.86
N ARG A 70 0.66 -8.23 -15.70
CA ARG A 70 -0.35 -8.55 -16.74
C ARG A 70 -0.19 -9.97 -17.30
N GLN A 71 -0.07 -10.96 -16.41
CA GLN A 71 0.12 -12.34 -16.81
C GLN A 71 -1.06 -12.85 -17.65
N ASN A 72 -2.29 -12.47 -17.28
CA ASN A 72 -3.48 -12.68 -18.08
C ASN A 72 -4.13 -11.34 -18.47
N LYS A 73 -4.99 -11.40 -19.48
CA LYS A 73 -5.73 -10.24 -19.96
C LYS A 73 -6.77 -9.82 -18.91
N GLY A 74 -6.63 -8.60 -18.41
CA GLY A 74 -7.57 -7.98 -17.45
C GLY A 74 -7.04 -7.93 -16.02
N ASP A 75 -6.00 -8.70 -15.67
CA ASP A 75 -5.53 -8.81 -14.28
C ASP A 75 -5.15 -7.45 -13.66
N PHE A 76 -4.57 -6.56 -14.46
CA PHE A 76 -4.17 -5.22 -13.99
C PHE A 76 -5.39 -4.34 -13.66
N GLU A 77 -6.39 -4.32 -14.54
CA GLU A 77 -7.62 -3.56 -14.34
C GLU A 77 -8.50 -4.16 -13.24
N ASP A 78 -8.56 -5.48 -13.16
CA ASP A 78 -9.32 -6.22 -12.16
C ASP A 78 -8.75 -5.97 -10.76
N ALA A 79 -7.43 -5.87 -10.61
CA ALA A 79 -6.78 -5.54 -9.34
C ALA A 79 -7.26 -4.19 -8.78
N PHE A 80 -7.31 -3.13 -9.61
CA PHE A 80 -7.85 -1.83 -9.14
C PHE A 80 -9.34 -1.89 -8.82
N THR A 81 -10.10 -2.66 -9.60
CA THR A 81 -11.52 -2.86 -9.34
C THR A 81 -11.74 -3.56 -7.99
N GLU A 82 -10.88 -4.51 -7.63
CA GLU A 82 -10.92 -5.20 -6.34
C GLU A 82 -10.53 -4.26 -5.19
N MET A 83 -9.46 -3.47 -5.35
CA MET A 83 -9.06 -2.46 -4.37
C MET A 83 -10.18 -1.45 -4.12
N GLU A 84 -10.82 -0.93 -5.17
CA GLU A 84 -11.92 0.04 -5.06
C GLU A 84 -13.14 -0.59 -4.36
N LYS A 85 -13.51 -1.84 -4.70
CA LYS A 85 -14.59 -2.57 -4.03
C LYS A 85 -14.32 -2.80 -2.54
N ALA A 86 -13.06 -2.98 -2.16
CA ALA A 86 -12.66 -3.11 -0.77
C ALA A 86 -12.73 -1.78 -0.01
N GLY A 87 -12.78 -0.65 -0.70
CA GLY A 87 -12.87 0.69 -0.12
C GLY A 87 -11.64 1.57 -0.32
N ALA A 88 -10.73 1.19 -1.22
CA ALA A 88 -9.58 2.04 -1.57
C ALA A 88 -10.02 3.25 -2.41
N ASN A 89 -9.41 4.40 -2.14
CA ASN A 89 -9.52 5.58 -2.97
C ASN A 89 -8.51 5.49 -4.13
N ILE A 90 -8.98 5.33 -5.36
CA ILE A 90 -8.09 5.30 -6.54
C ILE A 90 -7.86 6.73 -7.01
N ILE A 91 -6.60 7.18 -6.96
CA ILE A 91 -6.17 8.53 -7.34
C ILE A 91 -5.01 8.48 -8.35
N THR A 92 -4.65 9.63 -8.89
CA THR A 92 -3.44 9.83 -9.69
C THR A 92 -2.44 10.70 -8.94
N SER A 93 -1.18 10.71 -9.37
CA SER A 93 -0.14 11.54 -8.76
C SER A 93 -0.46 13.05 -8.85
N ASP A 94 -1.23 13.47 -9.86
CA ASP A 94 -1.73 14.85 -10.01
C ASP A 94 -2.72 15.25 -8.91
N ASP A 95 -3.41 14.29 -8.28
CA ASP A 95 -4.33 14.54 -7.18
C ASP A 95 -3.60 14.81 -5.85
N LEU A 96 -2.30 14.46 -5.78
CA LEU A 96 -1.46 14.71 -4.61
C LEU A 96 -1.12 16.21 -4.53
N LYS A 97 -1.93 16.95 -3.78
CA LYS A 97 -1.61 18.33 -3.44
C LYS A 97 -0.56 18.33 -2.33
N PRO A 98 0.56 19.07 -2.46
CA PRO A 98 1.47 19.27 -1.34
C PRO A 98 0.69 19.92 -0.20
N VAL A 99 0.43 19.15 0.87
CA VAL A 99 0.05 19.74 2.13
C VAL A 99 1.27 20.49 2.65
N GLY A 100 1.17 21.81 2.75
CA GLY A 100 2.16 22.68 3.39
C GLY A 100 2.27 22.45 4.91
N GLY A 101 2.34 21.18 5.32
CA GLY A 101 2.44 20.72 6.70
C GLY A 101 3.87 20.31 7.01
N ILE A 102 4.36 20.81 8.14
CA ILE A 102 5.72 20.69 8.65
C ILE A 102 6.20 19.22 8.69
N ILE A 103 7.16 18.86 7.83
CA ILE A 103 7.99 17.65 7.95
C ILE A 103 9.06 17.86 9.02
N LYS A 104 8.67 18.05 10.29
CA LYS A 104 9.59 17.92 11.42
C LYS A 104 9.48 16.48 11.92
N GLY A 105 10.34 15.59 11.43
CA GLY A 105 10.52 14.32 12.14
C GLY A 105 11.27 13.18 11.47
N ILE A 106 11.37 13.09 10.14
CA ILE A 106 11.75 11.79 9.51
C ILE A 106 13.02 11.85 8.64
N PHE A 107 13.83 12.91 8.74
CA PHE A 107 15.21 12.87 8.24
C PHE A 107 16.17 13.24 9.36
N HIS A 108 16.67 12.22 10.06
CA HIS A 108 17.93 12.35 10.79
C HIS A 108 19.05 12.15 9.76
N ASN A 109 19.86 13.20 9.55
CA ASN A 109 21.20 13.09 8.95
C ASN A 109 22.12 12.34 9.90
#